data_AF-F8PYF8-F1
#
_entry.id   AF-F8PYF8-F1
#
_cell.length_a   1.000
_cell.length_b   1.000
_cell.length_c   1.000
_cell.angle_alpha   90.00
_cell.angle_beta   90.00
_cell.angle_gamma   90.00
#
_symmetry.space_group_name_H-M   'P 1'
#
loop_
_entity.id
_entity.type
_entity.pdbx_description
1 polymer ?
#
loop_
_entity_poly.entity_id
_entity_poly.type
_entity_poly.pdbx_seq_one_letter_code
_entity_poly.pdbx_strand_id
1 'polypeptide(L)'
;MRYAQLAAGTALISGPKNEELCAGYLLLQLYPVHSRRWEEDRSWIFLGLAIRIAQDLNLNRSSNTKSLNELHSRVLLNRTRIWLNCFNLDRSSGSQYGRLSIIKNTDFVANNSGNWWQSEYNLPHFDMHLCCYNAELRVIADFMAQINSDPTLPAGTNKVNHSWLYAHLLLTHS
;
A
#
# COMPACT_ATOMS: atom_id res chain seq x y z
N MET A 1 2.08 1.43 23.60
CA MET A 1 1.78 2.23 22.39
C MET A 1 1.44 3.71 22.62
N ARG A 2 0.99 4.17 23.80
CA ARG A 2 0.75 5.62 24.05
C ARG A 2 1.99 6.49 23.79
N TYR A 3 3.18 6.03 24.18
CA TYR A 3 4.44 6.70 23.88
C TYR A 3 4.75 6.79 22.39
N ALA A 4 4.43 5.76 21.61
CA ALA A 4 4.63 5.77 20.16
C ALA A 4 3.72 6.79 19.47
N GLN A 5 2.46 6.91 19.92
CA GLN A 5 1.54 7.94 19.42
C GLN A 5 1.98 9.35 19.80
N LEU A 6 2.48 9.56 21.03
CA LEU A 6 3.03 10.84 21.45
C LEU A 6 4.26 11.21 20.61
N ALA A 7 5.20 10.27 20.46
CA ALA A 7 6.40 10.45 19.65
C ALA A 7 6.06 10.75 18.19
N ALA A 8 5.09 10.04 17.61
CA ALA A 8 4.59 10.31 16.27
C ALA A 8 3.99 11.73 16.16
N GLY A 9 3.16 12.13 17.11
CA GLY A 9 2.63 13.49 17.18
C GLY A 9 3.73 14.55 17.24
N THR A 10 4.73 14.37 18.11
CA THR A 10 5.89 15.28 18.22
C THR A 10 6.73 15.29 16.95
N ALA A 11 6.96 14.13 16.34
CA ALA A 11 7.72 14.03 15.09
C ALA A 11 6.99 14.70 13.92
N LEU A 12 5.66 14.65 13.88
CA LEU A 12 4.85 15.35 12.88
C LEU A 12 5.03 16.88 12.94
N ILE A 13 5.07 17.43 14.14
CA ILE A 13 5.10 18.90 14.36
C ILE A 13 6.52 19.48 14.38
N SER A 14 7.53 18.70 14.77
CA SER A 14 8.87 19.25 15.06
C SER A 14 10.02 18.37 14.57
N GLY A 15 9.75 17.17 14.05
CA GLY A 15 10.78 16.26 13.58
C GLY A 15 11.19 16.48 12.13
N PRO A 16 12.44 16.16 11.74
CA PRO A 16 12.80 16.08 10.34
C PRO A 16 12.05 14.92 9.66
N LYS A 17 11.72 15.10 8.38
CA LYS A 17 11.16 14.02 7.55
C LYS A 17 12.30 13.07 7.17
N ASN A 18 12.14 11.79 7.47
CA ASN A 18 13.06 10.72 7.09
C ASN A 18 12.31 9.40 6.85
N GLU A 19 13.04 8.41 6.33
CA GLU A 19 12.55 7.09 5.99
C GLU A 19 12.03 6.34 7.23
N GLU A 20 12.72 6.48 8.36
CA GLU A 20 12.37 5.83 9.62
C GLU A 20 11.03 6.33 10.16
N LEU A 21 10.76 7.63 10.00
CA LEU A 21 9.48 8.22 10.37
C LEU A 21 8.34 7.62 9.53
N CYS A 22 8.56 7.44 8.22
CA CYS A 22 7.60 6.77 7.35
C CYS A 22 7.35 5.32 7.79
N ALA A 23 8.42 4.56 8.05
CA ALA A 23 8.31 3.18 8.56
C ALA A 23 7.58 3.13 9.91
N GLY A 24 7.84 4.08 10.81
CA GLY A 24 7.15 4.20 12.09
C GLY A 24 5.65 4.41 11.95
N TYR A 25 5.22 5.27 11.01
CA TYR A 25 3.81 5.45 10.71
C TYR A 25 3.16 4.21 10.08
N LEU A 26 3.87 3.49 9.21
CA LEU A 26 3.38 2.21 8.67
C LEU A 26 3.17 1.17 9.78
N LEU A 27 4.07 1.11 10.76
CA LEU A 27 3.93 0.22 11.91
C LEU A 27 2.74 0.61 12.79
N LEU A 28 2.50 1.91 13.00
CA LEU A 28 1.31 2.39 13.73
C LEU A 28 0.01 2.10 12.99
N GLN A 29 0.03 2.07 11.65
CA GLN A 29 -1.08 1.64 10.82
C GLN A 29 -1.33 0.13 10.93
N LEU A 30 -0.29 -0.68 10.82
CA LEU A 30 -0.37 -2.15 10.83
C LEU A 30 -0.76 -2.70 12.21
N TYR A 31 -0.22 -2.08 13.26
CA TYR A 31 -0.40 -2.52 14.64
C TYR A 31 -0.98 -1.37 15.47
N PRO A 32 -2.21 -0.92 15.17
CA PRO A 32 -2.83 0.17 15.90
C PRO A 32 -3.11 -0.27 17.34
N VAL A 33 -3.19 0.71 18.24
CA VAL A 33 -3.74 0.45 19.58
C VAL A 33 -5.18 0.03 19.41
N HIS A 34 -5.61 -1.00 20.13
CA HIS A 34 -7.01 -1.38 20.18
C HIS A 34 -7.86 -0.16 20.59
N SER A 35 -8.67 0.32 19.65
CA SER A 35 -9.63 1.38 19.90
C SER A 35 -10.92 0.78 20.47
N ARG A 36 -11.52 1.44 21.47
CA ARG A 36 -12.82 1.00 22.01
C ARG A 36 -13.97 1.38 21.10
N ARG A 37 -13.76 2.42 20.29
CA ARG A 37 -14.71 2.94 19.30
C ARG A 37 -14.01 3.12 17.96
N TRP A 38 -14.74 2.92 16.87
CA TRP A 38 -14.21 3.09 15.52
C TRP A 38 -13.74 4.54 15.26
N GLU A 39 -14.36 5.53 15.91
CA GLU A 39 -14.02 6.96 15.82
C GLU A 39 -12.63 7.28 16.40
N GLU A 40 -12.16 6.45 17.33
CA GLU A 40 -10.84 6.61 17.97
C GLU A 40 -9.73 5.96 17.15
N ASP A 41 -10.08 5.16 16.14
CA ASP A 41 -9.10 4.54 15.26
C ASP A 41 -8.40 5.59 14.38
N ARG A 42 -7.08 5.62 14.48
CA ARG A 42 -6.21 6.55 13.75
C ARG A 42 -5.35 5.83 12.73
N SER A 43 -5.55 4.53 12.56
CA SER A 43 -4.81 3.69 11.63
C SER A 43 -4.71 4.38 10.25
N TRP A 44 -5.86 4.72 9.67
CA TRP A 44 -5.94 5.36 8.35
C TRP A 44 -5.22 6.72 8.27
N ILE A 45 -5.21 7.49 9.36
CA ILE A 45 -4.49 8.76 9.44
C ILE A 45 -2.99 8.49 9.37
N PHE A 46 -2.48 7.50 10.12
CA PHE A 46 -1.07 7.14 10.09
C PHE A 46 -0.63 6.63 8.71
N LEU A 47 -1.47 5.85 8.02
CA LEU A 47 -1.21 5.46 6.63
C LEU A 47 -1.10 6.67 5.70
N GLY A 48 -2.05 7.60 5.79
CA GLY A 48 -2.01 8.84 5.00
C GLY A 48 -0.74 9.66 5.26
N LEU A 49 -0.31 9.78 6.53
CA LEU A 49 0.93 10.45 6.90
C LEU A 49 2.16 9.75 6.33
N ALA A 50 2.23 8.42 6.44
CA ALA A 50 3.32 7.63 5.86
C ALA A 50 3.47 7.88 4.35
N ILE A 51 2.35 7.82 3.61
CA ILE A 51 2.32 8.05 2.16
C ILE A 51 2.81 9.46 1.83
N ARG A 52 2.34 10.49 2.56
CA ARG A 52 2.75 11.88 2.32
C ARG A 52 4.24 12.10 2.59
N ILE A 53 4.76 11.57 3.69
CA ILE A 53 6.19 11.68 4.00
C ILE A 53 7.03 10.92 2.97
N ALA A 54 6.60 9.74 2.52
CA ALA A 54 7.28 8.99 1.47
C ALA A 54 7.32 9.77 0.13
N GLN A 55 6.24 10.47 -0.21
CA GLN A 55 6.20 11.35 -1.39
C GLN A 55 7.13 12.55 -1.25
N ASP A 56 7.16 13.20 -0.08
CA ASP A 56 8.06 14.33 0.20
C ASP A 56 9.54 13.92 0.08
N LEU A 57 9.87 12.70 0.49
CA LEU A 57 11.21 12.10 0.36
C LEU A 57 11.50 11.51 -1.03
N ASN A 58 10.54 11.63 -1.96
CA ASN A 58 10.58 11.10 -3.33
C ASN A 58 10.82 9.58 -3.40
N LEU A 59 10.30 8.81 -2.42
CA LEU A 59 10.42 7.35 -2.41
C LEU A 59 9.60 6.68 -3.53
N ASN A 60 8.61 7.42 -4.07
CA ASN A 60 7.78 7.00 -5.20
C ASN A 60 8.48 7.09 -6.56
N ARG A 61 9.73 7.56 -6.61
CA ARG A 61 10.53 7.65 -7.83
C ARG A 61 11.59 6.56 -7.82
N SER A 62 11.86 5.96 -8.98
CA SER A 62 12.97 5.01 -9.11
C SER A 62 14.29 5.71 -8.84
N SER A 63 15.11 5.15 -7.95
CA SER A 63 16.48 5.60 -7.75
C SER A 63 17.34 5.11 -8.91
N ASN A 64 17.86 6.04 -9.71
CA ASN A 64 18.89 5.74 -10.72
C ASN A 64 20.31 5.89 -10.14
N THR A 65 20.43 6.09 -8.83
CA THR A 65 21.71 6.29 -8.16
C THR A 65 22.47 4.97 -8.10
N LYS A 66 23.67 4.93 -8.69
CA LYS A 66 24.60 3.82 -8.50
C LYS A 66 25.00 3.74 -7.03
N SER A 67 24.92 2.55 -6.45
CA SER A 67 25.33 2.36 -5.06
C SER A 67 26.85 2.55 -4.94
N LEU A 68 27.27 3.07 -3.80
CA LEU A 68 28.69 3.32 -3.52
C LEU A 68 29.34 2.13 -2.79
N ASN A 69 28.53 1.43 -2.00
CA ASN A 69 28.91 0.27 -1.19
C ASN A 69 27.65 -0.54 -0.82
N GLU A 70 27.84 -1.67 -0.14
CA GLU A 70 26.75 -2.52 0.34
C GLU A 70 25.75 -1.75 1.21
N LEU A 71 26.23 -0.96 2.18
CA LEU A 71 25.37 -0.22 3.10
C LEU A 71 24.43 0.74 2.35
N HIS A 72 24.97 1.51 1.41
CA HIS A 72 24.20 2.40 0.56
C HIS A 72 23.21 1.62 -0.31
N SER A 73 23.61 0.45 -0.84
CA SER A 73 22.69 -0.44 -1.58
C SER A 73 21.49 -0.83 -0.71
N ARG A 74 21.72 -1.23 0.54
CA ARG A 74 20.65 -1.60 1.47
C ARG A 74 19.74 -0.43 1.84
N VAL A 75 20.29 0.78 1.96
CA VAL A 75 19.49 2.02 2.16
C VAL A 75 18.57 2.27 0.96
N LEU A 76 19.09 2.18 -0.27
CA LEU A 76 18.28 2.34 -1.48
C LEU A 76 17.17 1.29 -1.57
N LEU A 77 17.47 0.04 -1.23
CA LEU A 77 16.46 -1.01 -1.17
C LEU A 77 15.41 -0.73 -0.10
N ASN A 78 15.81 -0.27 1.10
CA ASN A 78 14.86 0.08 2.17
C ASN A 78 13.91 1.21 1.75
N ARG A 79 14.40 2.19 1.00
CA ARG A 79 13.56 3.26 0.41
C ARG A 79 12.47 2.66 -0.49
N THR A 80 12.82 1.72 -1.36
CA THR A 80 11.84 1.00 -2.20
C THR A 80 10.90 0.14 -1.36
N ARG A 81 11.39 -0.57 -0.34
CA ARG A 81 10.55 -1.37 0.58
C ARG A 81 9.48 -0.51 1.25
N ILE A 82 9.85 0.67 1.75
CA ILE A 82 8.92 1.59 2.40
C ILE A 82 7.83 2.01 1.42
N TRP A 83 8.19 2.39 0.20
CA TRP A 83 7.22 2.78 -0.82
C TRP A 83 6.27 1.63 -1.20
N LEU A 84 6.80 0.42 -1.43
CA LEU A 84 5.98 -0.74 -1.75
C LEU A 84 5.06 -1.12 -0.59
N ASN A 85 5.50 -0.98 0.67
CA ASN A 85 4.61 -1.18 1.83
C ASN A 85 3.52 -0.11 1.91
N CYS A 86 3.83 1.16 1.61
CA CYS A 86 2.81 2.21 1.49
C CYS A 86 1.77 1.85 0.44
N PHE A 87 2.22 1.45 -0.75
CA PHE A 87 1.36 1.07 -1.87
C PHE A 87 0.47 -0.13 -1.53
N ASN A 88 1.05 -1.17 -0.91
CA ASN A 88 0.35 -2.39 -0.56
C ASN A 88 -0.69 -2.14 0.54
N LEU A 89 -0.31 -1.42 1.61
CA LEU A 89 -1.23 -1.13 2.72
C LEU A 89 -2.39 -0.23 2.30
N ASP A 90 -2.15 0.75 1.43
CA ASP A 90 -3.19 1.61 0.86
C ASP A 90 -4.28 0.81 0.12
N ARG A 91 -3.89 -0.25 -0.59
CA ARG A 91 -4.84 -1.14 -1.28
C ARG A 91 -5.49 -2.14 -0.36
N SER A 92 -4.71 -2.79 0.50
CA SER A 92 -5.25 -3.84 1.36
C SER A 92 -6.21 -3.25 2.40
N SER A 93 -5.82 -2.15 3.04
CA SER A 93 -6.70 -1.45 3.97
C SER A 93 -7.86 -0.81 3.21
N GLY A 94 -7.63 -0.26 2.01
CA GLY A 94 -8.71 0.29 1.17
C GLY A 94 -9.78 -0.75 0.82
N SER A 95 -9.35 -1.94 0.41
CA SER A 95 -10.23 -3.05 0.08
C SER A 95 -10.99 -3.57 1.31
N GLN A 96 -10.33 -3.65 2.47
CA GLN A 96 -10.96 -4.11 3.72
C GLN A 96 -12.06 -3.17 4.22
N TYR A 97 -11.84 -1.85 4.11
CA TYR A 97 -12.74 -0.84 4.69
C TYR A 97 -13.60 -0.11 3.64
N GLY A 98 -13.59 -0.56 2.37
CA GLY A 98 -14.32 0.07 1.28
C GLY A 98 -13.88 1.52 1.00
N ARG A 99 -12.60 1.83 1.26
CA ARG A 99 -12.00 3.15 1.00
C ARG A 99 -11.24 3.11 -0.34
N LEU A 100 -11.30 4.22 -1.07
CA LEU A 100 -10.48 4.40 -2.27
C LEU A 100 -9.00 4.49 -1.88
N SER A 101 -8.15 3.84 -2.66
CA SER A 101 -6.69 3.95 -2.53
C SER A 101 -6.20 5.35 -2.91
N ILE A 102 -5.24 5.87 -2.16
CA ILE A 102 -4.59 7.16 -2.37
C ILE A 102 -3.59 7.08 -3.54
N ILE A 103 -2.84 5.99 -3.64
CA ILE A 103 -1.79 5.78 -4.63
C ILE A 103 -2.40 5.11 -5.87
N LYS A 104 -2.21 5.72 -7.05
CA LYS A 104 -2.73 5.22 -8.33
C LYS A 104 -2.20 3.83 -8.67
N ASN A 105 -3.02 2.99 -9.32
CA ASN A 105 -2.59 1.65 -9.74
C ASN A 105 -1.50 1.67 -10.81
N THR A 106 -1.32 2.80 -11.49
CA THR A 106 -0.27 3.05 -12.49
C THR A 106 1.03 3.59 -11.88
N ASP A 107 1.24 3.47 -10.57
CA ASP A 107 2.49 3.92 -9.93
C ASP A 107 3.71 3.19 -10.52
N PHE A 108 4.74 3.94 -10.92
CA PHE A 108 5.88 3.39 -11.65
C PHE A 108 6.64 2.33 -10.82
N VAL A 109 6.96 2.64 -9.57
CA VAL A 109 7.78 1.74 -8.73
C VAL A 109 7.00 0.45 -8.43
N ALA A 110 5.72 0.55 -8.10
CA ALA A 110 4.87 -0.62 -7.91
C ALA A 110 4.76 -1.47 -9.18
N ASN A 111 4.58 -0.83 -10.34
CA ASN A 111 4.43 -1.54 -11.62
C ASN A 111 5.71 -2.26 -12.07
N ASN A 112 6.88 -1.78 -11.62
CA ASN A 112 8.19 -2.33 -11.99
C ASN A 112 8.85 -3.13 -10.85
N SER A 113 8.09 -3.54 -9.83
CA SER A 113 8.61 -4.27 -8.67
C SER A 113 8.82 -5.79 -8.91
N GLY A 114 8.27 -6.36 -9.98
CA GLY A 114 8.19 -7.82 -10.17
C GLY A 114 9.52 -8.58 -10.13
N ASN A 115 10.60 -7.94 -10.60
CA ASN A 115 11.97 -8.50 -10.53
C ASN A 115 12.86 -7.75 -9.53
N TRP A 116 12.36 -6.69 -8.88
CA TRP A 116 13.16 -5.86 -7.97
C TRP A 116 13.69 -6.67 -6.79
N TRP A 117 12.94 -7.67 -6.32
CA TRP A 117 13.37 -8.56 -5.24
C TRP A 117 14.65 -9.35 -5.57
N GLN A 118 15.08 -9.43 -6.83
CA GLN A 118 16.32 -10.10 -7.25
C GLN A 118 17.56 -9.22 -7.10
N SER A 119 17.41 -7.98 -6.61
CA SER A 119 18.51 -7.04 -6.42
C SER A 119 19.58 -7.58 -5.46
N GLU A 120 20.83 -7.21 -5.69
CA GLU A 120 21.94 -7.50 -4.78
C GLU A 120 21.66 -6.91 -3.39
N TYR A 121 21.89 -7.67 -2.32
CA TYR A 121 21.59 -7.30 -0.93
C TYR A 121 20.09 -7.16 -0.57
N ASN A 122 19.22 -7.84 -1.32
CA ASN A 122 17.82 -8.05 -0.94
C ASN A 122 17.68 -8.71 0.45
N LEU A 123 16.46 -8.70 0.98
CA LEU A 123 16.06 -9.53 2.10
C LEU A 123 15.49 -10.83 1.52
N PRO A 124 16.19 -11.98 1.69
CA PRO A 124 15.76 -13.24 1.10
C PRO A 124 14.34 -13.60 1.54
N HIS A 125 13.52 -14.05 0.58
CA HIS A 125 12.11 -14.43 0.74
C HIS A 125 11.14 -13.29 1.11
N PHE A 126 11.54 -12.32 1.94
CA PHE A 126 10.70 -11.20 2.35
C PHE A 126 10.41 -10.23 1.19
N ASP A 127 11.43 -9.86 0.41
CA ASP A 127 11.22 -8.96 -0.73
C ASP A 127 10.41 -9.63 -1.85
N MET A 128 10.57 -10.94 -2.02
CA MET A 128 9.77 -11.72 -2.96
C MET A 128 8.30 -11.71 -2.54
N HIS A 129 8.00 -11.98 -1.27
CA HIS A 129 6.64 -11.89 -0.72
C HIS A 129 6.05 -10.48 -0.91
N LEU A 130 6.82 -9.42 -0.65
CA LEU A 130 6.39 -8.05 -0.84
C LEU A 130 5.97 -7.77 -2.29
N CYS A 131 6.72 -8.29 -3.26
CA CYS A 131 6.42 -8.15 -4.70
C CYS A 131 5.23 -9.01 -5.13
N CYS A 132 5.11 -10.24 -4.63
CA CYS A 132 3.94 -11.09 -4.87
C CYS A 132 2.66 -10.41 -4.37
N TYR A 133 2.68 -9.93 -3.12
CA TYR A 133 1.55 -9.23 -2.53
C TYR A 133 1.20 -7.93 -3.28
N ASN A 134 2.22 -7.22 -3.79
CA ASN A 134 2.00 -6.06 -4.67
C ASN A 134 1.24 -6.44 -5.95
N ALA A 135 1.65 -7.53 -6.60
CA ALA A 135 0.98 -8.00 -7.82
C ALA A 135 -0.47 -8.41 -7.56
N GLU A 136 -0.74 -9.15 -6.48
CA GLU A 136 -2.10 -9.53 -6.07
C GLU A 136 -3.00 -8.31 -5.84
N LEU A 137 -2.52 -7.33 -5.07
CA LEU A 137 -3.28 -6.13 -4.76
C LEU A 137 -3.54 -5.24 -5.99
N ARG A 138 -2.63 -5.24 -6.97
CA ARG A 138 -2.85 -4.54 -8.25
C ARG A 138 -3.96 -5.17 -9.07
N VAL A 139 -4.03 -6.49 -9.12
CA VAL A 139 -5.11 -7.22 -9.78
C VAL A 139 -6.45 -6.94 -9.10
N ILE A 140 -6.49 -6.97 -7.76
CA ILE A 140 -7.69 -6.61 -7.00
C ILE A 140 -8.11 -5.17 -7.30
N ALA A 141 -7.17 -4.23 -7.36
CA ALA A 141 -7.48 -2.84 -7.68
C ALA A 141 -8.06 -2.66 -9.10
N ASP A 142 -7.52 -3.37 -10.10
CA ASP A 142 -8.06 -3.34 -11.46
C ASP A 142 -9.46 -3.94 -11.53
N PHE A 143 -9.72 -5.02 -10.79
CA PHE A 143 -11.05 -5.60 -10.64
C PHE A 143 -12.03 -4.61 -10.00
N MET A 144 -11.64 -3.95 -8.91
CA MET A 144 -12.46 -2.94 -8.25
C MET A 144 -12.72 -1.72 -9.14
N ALA A 145 -11.75 -1.33 -9.97
CA ALA A 145 -11.94 -0.25 -10.94
C ALA A 145 -12.95 -0.63 -12.03
N GLN A 146 -12.93 -1.89 -12.49
CA GLN A 146 -13.95 -2.40 -13.42
C GLN A 146 -15.33 -2.43 -12.79
N ILE A 147 -15.45 -2.82 -11.52
CA ILE A 147 -16.73 -2.78 -10.81
C ILE A 147 -17.24 -1.33 -10.73
N ASN A 148 -16.36 -0.37 -10.44
CA ASN A 148 -16.75 1.02 -10.18
C ASN A 148 -16.67 1.94 -11.42
N SER A 149 -16.84 1.39 -12.63
CA SER A 149 -16.58 2.14 -13.87
C SER A 149 -17.77 2.96 -14.40
N ASP A 150 -18.98 2.81 -13.84
CA ASP A 150 -20.18 3.48 -14.33
C ASP A 150 -20.45 4.79 -13.55
N PRO A 151 -20.15 5.97 -14.13
CA PRO A 151 -20.35 7.25 -13.46
C PRO A 151 -21.82 7.67 -13.37
N THR A 152 -22.73 6.96 -14.05
CA THR A 152 -24.15 7.33 -14.11
C THR A 152 -24.97 6.79 -12.93
N LEU A 153 -24.40 5.85 -12.17
CA LEU A 153 -25.04 5.26 -11.01
C LEU A 153 -24.58 5.95 -9.71
N PRO A 154 -25.48 6.22 -8.75
CA PRO A 154 -25.14 6.93 -7.50
C PRO A 154 -24.04 6.26 -6.67
N ALA A 155 -23.90 4.94 -6.80
CA ALA A 155 -22.87 4.15 -6.13
C ALA A 155 -21.60 3.95 -6.96
N GLY A 156 -21.58 4.40 -8.23
CA GLY A 156 -20.48 4.18 -9.17
C GLY A 156 -20.33 2.73 -9.68
N THR A 157 -21.16 1.80 -9.20
CA THR A 157 -21.04 0.37 -9.50
C THR A 157 -21.72 -0.02 -10.80
N ASN A 158 -21.04 -0.76 -11.67
CA ASN A 158 -21.64 -1.36 -12.86
C ASN A 158 -22.79 -2.28 -12.44
N LYS A 159 -23.91 -2.23 -13.17
CA LYS A 159 -24.91 -3.30 -13.13
C LYS A 159 -24.27 -4.56 -13.72
N VAL A 160 -23.70 -5.41 -12.89
CA VAL A 160 -23.24 -6.73 -13.32
C VAL A 160 -24.49 -7.54 -13.65
N ASN A 161 -24.75 -7.74 -14.94
CA ASN A 161 -25.80 -8.64 -15.38
C ASN A 161 -25.34 -10.07 -15.11
N HIS A 162 -25.65 -10.59 -13.91
CA HIS A 162 -25.23 -11.91 -13.44
C HIS A 162 -25.87 -13.09 -14.21
N SER A 163 -26.57 -12.85 -15.32
CA SER A 163 -27.25 -13.90 -16.11
C SER A 163 -26.31 -15.06 -16.50
N TRP A 164 -25.04 -14.78 -16.74
CA TRP A 164 -24.02 -15.79 -17.08
C TRP A 164 -23.60 -16.66 -15.89
N LEU A 165 -23.63 -16.14 -14.66
CA LEU A 165 -23.35 -16.91 -13.43
C LEU A 165 -24.49 -17.90 -13.13
N TYR A 166 -25.74 -17.52 -13.42
CA TYR A 166 -26.88 -18.44 -13.33
C TYR A 166 -26.84 -19.53 -14.41
N ALA A 167 -26.40 -19.20 -15.62
CA ALA A 167 -26.28 -20.18 -16.71
C ALA A 167 -25.25 -21.28 -16.41
N HIS A 168 -24.13 -20.96 -15.75
CA HIS A 168 -23.09 -21.94 -15.44
C HIS A 168 -23.42 -22.84 -14.24
N LEU A 169 -24.21 -22.35 -13.27
CA LEU A 169 -24.69 -23.15 -12.13
C LEU A 169 -25.87 -24.07 -12.48
N LEU A 170 -26.64 -23.75 -13.51
CA LEU A 170 -27.74 -24.59 -13.99
C LEU A 170 -27.29 -25.66 -14.99
N LEU A 171 -26.17 -25.45 -15.70
CA LEU A 171 -25.62 -26.41 -16.66
C LEU A 171 -24.71 -27.48 -16.03
N THR A 172 -24.37 -27.37 -14.74
CA THR A 172 -23.58 -28.37 -14.00
C THR A 172 -24.44 -29.32 -13.15
N HIS A 173 -25.77 -29.18 -13.22
CA HIS A 173 -26.75 -30.00 -12.49
C HIS A 173 -27.86 -30.59 -13.38
N SER A 174 -27.56 -30.91 -14.65
CA SER A 174 -28.47 -31.63 -15.55
C SER A 174 -27.75 -32.75 -16.29
#